data_AF-A0A7W7CR60-F1
#
_entry.id   AF-A0A7W7CR60-F1
#
_cell.length_a   1.000
_cell.length_b   1.000
_cell.length_c   1.000
_cell.angle_alpha   90.00
_cell.angle_beta   90.00
_cell.angle_gamma   90.00
#
_symmetry.space_group_name_H-M   'P 1'
#
loop_
_entity.id
_entity.type
_entity.pdbx_description
1 polymer ?
#
loop_
_entity_poly.entity_id
_entity_poly.type
_entity_poly.pdbx_seq_one_letter_code
_entity_poly.pdbx_strand_id
1 'polypeptide(L)'
;MGELARVLRAGPDLLRGAVLSAHHRGGAVSGAGFSLVIDGTQGRLEVTGAEFPHIGPVVVRGVRGRGRLAELALPPAYDKHPHLSGTLVHTLAHAYTAIRDDLLDGTAGAPDFGHAVARHRLLDAIVRSAATGQRTLTGN
;
A
#
# COMPACT_ATOMS: atom_id res chain seq x y z
N MET A 1 2.43 14.58 20.17
CA MET A 1 1.84 13.96 18.95
C MET A 1 2.37 14.71 17.76
N GLY A 2 3.41 14.16 17.11
CA GLY A 2 4.13 14.84 16.03
C GLY A 2 3.48 14.57 14.68
N GLU A 3 3.12 15.64 13.99
CA GLU A 3 2.81 15.61 12.56
C GLU A 3 4.11 15.38 11.79
N LEU A 4 4.26 14.22 11.16
CA LEU A 4 5.31 13.98 10.17
C LEU A 4 4.70 14.15 8.77
N ALA A 5 4.40 15.39 8.41
CA ALA A 5 4.17 15.74 7.03
C ALA A 5 5.51 15.76 6.28
N ARG A 6 5.86 14.63 5.65
CA ARG A 6 7.06 14.55 4.83
C ARG A 6 6.78 13.91 3.48
N VAL A 7 6.95 14.72 2.44
CA VAL A 7 6.98 14.26 1.04
C VAL A 7 8.28 13.46 0.86
N LEU A 8 8.18 12.14 0.92
CA LEU A 8 9.29 11.26 0.55
C LEU A 8 9.30 11.16 -0.97
N ARG A 9 10.21 11.84 -1.67
CA ARG A 9 10.54 11.49 -3.06
C ARG A 9 11.41 10.24 -3.03
N ALA A 10 10.85 9.11 -3.46
CA ALA A 10 11.63 7.89 -3.61
C ALA A 10 12.79 8.07 -4.60
N GLY A 11 13.95 7.51 -4.24
CA GLY A 11 15.17 7.50 -5.04
C GLY A 11 15.10 6.52 -6.23
N PRO A 12 16.23 6.27 -6.90
CA PRO A 12 16.34 5.59 -8.21
C PRO A 12 15.86 4.12 -8.26
N ASP A 13 15.34 3.57 -7.16
CA ASP A 13 15.09 2.13 -6.99
C ASP A 13 13.64 1.71 -7.31
N LEU A 14 12.77 2.67 -7.63
CA LEU A 14 11.50 2.36 -8.27
C LEU A 14 11.75 2.08 -9.75
N LEU A 15 11.23 0.94 -10.24
CA LEU A 15 11.38 0.48 -11.62
C LEU A 15 11.29 1.64 -12.61
N ARG A 16 12.38 1.87 -13.36
CA ARG A 16 12.43 2.76 -14.52
C ARG A 16 12.06 4.23 -14.23
N GLY A 17 12.40 4.75 -13.04
CA GLY A 17 12.27 6.18 -12.73
C GLY A 17 10.89 6.63 -12.26
N ALA A 18 10.03 5.68 -11.86
CA ALA A 18 8.79 6.03 -11.17
C ALA A 18 9.08 6.75 -9.85
N VAL A 19 8.17 7.62 -9.41
CA VAL A 19 8.31 8.41 -8.18
C VAL A 19 7.13 8.09 -7.27
N LEU A 20 7.43 7.71 -6.04
CA LEU A 20 6.45 7.62 -4.96
C LEU A 20 6.54 8.89 -4.11
N SER A 21 5.38 9.39 -3.69
CA SER A 21 5.24 10.33 -2.58
C SER A 21 4.23 9.73 -1.59
N ALA A 22 4.62 9.64 -0.33
CA ALA A 22 3.79 9.06 0.72
C ALA A 22 3.67 10.02 1.90
N HIS A 23 2.48 10.08 2.49
CA HIS A 23 2.20 10.83 3.70
C HIS A 23 1.47 9.91 4.68
N HIS A 24 2.03 9.75 5.87
CA HIS A 24 1.48 8.90 6.91
C HIS A 24 1.19 9.72 8.15
N ARG A 25 -0.05 9.63 8.67
CA ARG A 25 -0.48 10.27 9.91
C ARG A 25 -1.15 9.25 10.80
N GLY A 26 -0.76 9.23 12.06
CA GLY A 26 -1.43 8.50 13.13
C GLY A 26 -1.98 9.45 14.19
N GLY A 27 -2.97 9.01 14.96
CA GLY A 27 -3.53 9.78 16.09
C GLY A 27 -4.34 11.02 15.71
N ALA A 28 -4.74 11.16 14.44
CA ALA A 28 -5.63 12.23 14.03
C ALA A 28 -7.09 11.88 14.42
N VAL A 29 -7.79 12.83 15.05
CA VAL A 29 -9.21 12.70 15.44
C VAL A 29 -10.12 12.63 14.21
N SER A 30 -9.69 13.21 13.08
CA SER A 30 -10.41 13.18 11.80
C SER A 30 -9.43 13.29 10.63
N GLY A 31 -9.84 12.84 9.45
CA GLY A 31 -9.01 12.88 8.24
C GLY A 31 -9.59 12.09 7.09
N ALA A 32 -8.95 12.20 5.91
CA ALA A 32 -9.40 11.64 4.64
C ALA A 32 -9.29 10.11 4.50
N GLY A 33 -9.03 9.38 5.59
CA GLY A 33 -8.79 7.93 5.56
C GLY A 33 -7.54 7.56 4.73
N PHE A 34 -7.64 6.50 3.95
CA PHE A 34 -6.61 6.04 3.01
C PHE A 34 -6.85 6.59 1.61
N SER A 35 -5.77 7.02 0.95
CA SER A 35 -5.77 7.40 -0.47
C SER A 35 -4.47 7.00 -1.15
N LEU A 36 -4.58 6.38 -2.32
CA LEU A 36 -3.48 6.02 -3.21
C LEU A 36 -3.85 6.41 -4.64
N VAL A 37 -2.99 7.17 -5.30
CA VAL A 37 -3.12 7.50 -6.73
C VAL A 37 -1.94 6.89 -7.48
N ILE A 38 -2.23 6.19 -8.56
CA ILE A 38 -1.22 5.62 -9.46
C ILE A 38 -1.43 6.24 -10.84
N ASP A 39 -0.48 7.07 -11.27
CA ASP A 39 -0.44 7.63 -12.60
C ASP A 39 0.44 6.79 -13.52
N GLY A 40 -0.16 6.26 -14.58
CA GLY A 40 0.52 5.51 -15.64
C GLY A 40 0.46 6.25 -16.98
N THR A 41 1.24 5.78 -17.95
CA THR A 41 1.26 6.37 -19.30
C THR A 41 -0.05 6.18 -20.06
N GLN A 42 -0.87 5.21 -19.66
CA GLN A 42 -2.12 4.85 -20.33
C GLN A 42 -3.38 5.18 -19.51
N GLY A 43 -3.22 5.71 -18.29
CA GLY A 43 -4.35 5.92 -17.41
C GLY A 43 -3.96 6.19 -15.96
N ARG A 44 -4.99 6.28 -15.12
CA ARG A 44 -4.87 6.52 -13.68
C ARG A 44 -5.72 5.53 -12.90
N LEU A 45 -5.22 5.14 -11.74
CA LEU A 45 -6.00 4.48 -10.69
C LEU A 45 -6.05 5.37 -9.44
N GLU A 46 -7.21 5.40 -8.79
CA GLU A 46 -7.41 5.99 -7.48
C GLU A 46 -8.01 4.94 -6.55
N VAL A 47 -7.41 4.74 -5.39
CA VAL A 47 -7.86 3.81 -4.37
C VAL A 47 -8.11 4.60 -3.10
N THR A 48 -9.34 4.56 -2.59
CA THR A 48 -9.73 5.29 -1.38
C THR A 48 -10.42 4.38 -0.36
N GLY A 49 -10.27 4.69 0.92
CA GLY A 49 -10.91 3.97 2.01
C GLY A 49 -11.08 4.85 3.24
N ALA A 50 -12.08 4.57 4.07
CA ALA A 50 -12.27 5.29 5.34
C ALA A 50 -11.15 4.96 6.35
N GLU A 51 -10.58 3.76 6.25
CA GLU A 51 -9.50 3.25 7.10
C GLU A 51 -8.34 2.73 6.23
N PHE A 52 -7.29 2.21 6.88
CA PHE A 52 -6.21 1.55 6.13
C PHE A 52 -6.71 0.26 5.45
N PRO A 53 -6.18 -0.12 4.27
CA PRO A 53 -6.66 -1.27 3.50
C PRO A 53 -6.49 -2.64 4.19
N HIS A 54 -5.68 -2.71 5.25
CA HIS A 54 -5.53 -3.92 6.06
C HIS A 54 -6.63 -4.07 7.12
N ILE A 55 -7.47 -3.04 7.31
CA ILE A 55 -8.55 -3.00 8.31
C ILE A 55 -9.91 -3.00 7.63
N GLY A 56 -10.10 -2.11 6.65
CA GLY A 56 -11.38 -1.88 6.00
C GLY A 56 -11.32 -1.95 4.46
N PRO A 57 -12.49 -2.01 3.81
CA PRO A 57 -12.57 -2.08 2.35
C PRO A 57 -12.10 -0.79 1.69
N VAL A 58 -11.73 -0.91 0.42
CA VAL A 58 -11.36 0.22 -0.44
C VAL A 58 -12.25 0.27 -1.67
N VAL A 59 -12.46 1.48 -2.19
CA VAL A 59 -13.06 1.69 -3.51
C VAL A 59 -11.95 1.96 -4.51
N VAL A 60 -11.96 1.22 -5.62
CA VAL A 60 -11.00 1.40 -6.70
C VAL A 60 -11.69 2.11 -7.86
N ARG A 61 -11.16 3.24 -8.29
CA ARG A 61 -11.56 3.98 -9.49
C ARG A 61 -10.44 3.97 -10.51
N GLY A 62 -10.79 3.92 -11.79
CA GLY A 62 -9.82 3.92 -12.87
C GLY A 62 -10.30 4.63 -14.12
N VAL A 63 -9.34 5.07 -14.92
CA VAL A 63 -9.58 5.68 -16.24
C VAL A 63 -8.44 5.31 -17.18
N ARG A 64 -8.78 5.01 -18.44
CA ARG A 64 -7.80 4.91 -19.54
C ARG A 64 -7.87 6.18 -20.40
N GLY A 65 -6.71 6.68 -20.83
CA GLY A 65 -6.60 7.92 -21.59
C GLY A 65 -7.11 9.14 -20.82
N ARG A 66 -7.90 10.01 -21.46
CA ARG A 66 -8.40 11.29 -20.90
C ARG A 66 -9.87 11.24 -20.47
N GLY A 67 -10.38 10.05 -20.12
CA GLY A 67 -11.76 9.87 -19.67
C GLY A 67 -12.03 10.42 -18.25
N ARG A 68 -13.19 10.09 -17.71
CA ARG A 68 -13.49 10.26 -16.27
C ARG A 68 -13.20 8.98 -15.51
N LEU A 69 -12.77 9.13 -14.26
CA LEU A 69 -12.64 8.01 -13.34
C LEU A 69 -13.98 7.33 -13.12
N ALA A 70 -13.99 6.01 -13.28
CA ALA A 70 -15.14 5.15 -13.01
C ALA A 70 -14.75 4.10 -11.98
N GLU A 71 -15.69 3.70 -11.14
CA GLU A 71 -15.48 2.61 -10.19
C GLU A 71 -15.23 1.30 -10.93
N LEU A 72 -14.22 0.54 -10.48
CA LEU A 72 -13.85 -0.74 -11.05
C LEU A 72 -14.39 -1.85 -10.17
N ALA A 73 -15.16 -2.76 -10.76
CA ALA A 73 -15.52 -4.00 -10.09
C ALA A 73 -14.28 -4.88 -9.96
N LEU A 74 -13.96 -5.30 -8.74
CA LEU A 74 -12.93 -6.32 -8.50
C LEU A 74 -13.42 -7.66 -9.06
N PRO A 75 -12.62 -8.34 -9.89
CA PRO A 75 -12.97 -9.69 -10.35
C PRO A 75 -13.20 -10.63 -9.16
N PRO A 76 -14.29 -11.44 -9.16
CA PRO A 76 -14.64 -12.31 -8.02
C PRO A 76 -13.52 -13.27 -7.60
N ALA A 77 -12.66 -13.66 -8.54
CA ALA A 77 -11.51 -14.54 -8.29
C ALA A 77 -10.48 -13.96 -7.29
N TYR A 78 -10.45 -12.64 -7.08
CA TYR A 78 -9.57 -12.03 -6.08
C TYR A 78 -10.09 -12.18 -4.66
N ASP A 79 -11.38 -12.49 -4.47
CA ASP A 79 -11.96 -12.72 -3.15
C ASP A 79 -12.16 -14.21 -2.87
N LYS A 80 -11.13 -14.86 -2.30
CA LYS A 80 -11.18 -16.23 -1.78
C LYS A 80 -12.14 -16.40 -0.58
N HIS A 81 -12.56 -15.32 0.07
CA HIS A 81 -13.36 -15.35 1.31
C HIS A 81 -14.57 -14.41 1.27
N PRO A 82 -15.47 -14.51 0.27
CA PRO A 82 -16.55 -13.55 0.06
C PRO A 82 -17.58 -13.55 1.20
N HIS A 83 -17.70 -14.67 1.92
CA HIS A 83 -18.56 -14.81 3.10
C HIS A 83 -18.10 -13.98 4.30
N LEU A 84 -16.87 -13.46 4.28
CA LEU A 84 -16.31 -12.57 5.31
C LEU A 84 -16.30 -11.10 4.89
N SER A 85 -16.81 -10.77 3.69
CA SER A 85 -16.77 -9.41 3.15
C SER A 85 -17.39 -8.39 4.12
N GLY A 86 -16.69 -7.28 4.33
CA GLY A 86 -17.09 -6.20 5.25
C GLY A 86 -16.76 -6.45 6.73
N THR A 87 -16.17 -7.60 7.08
CA THR A 87 -15.71 -7.88 8.45
C THR A 87 -14.23 -7.51 8.63
N LEU A 88 -13.83 -7.18 9.87
CA LEU A 88 -12.42 -6.94 10.22
C LEU A 88 -11.51 -8.16 9.99
N VAL A 89 -12.10 -9.37 9.87
CA VAL A 89 -11.37 -10.62 9.67
C VAL A 89 -11.15 -10.91 8.18
N HIS A 90 -11.84 -10.23 7.27
CA HIS A 90 -11.76 -10.49 5.82
C HIS A 90 -10.32 -10.46 5.30
N THR A 91 -9.61 -9.35 5.53
CA THR A 91 -8.22 -9.18 5.07
C THR A 91 -7.26 -10.15 5.77
N LEU A 92 -7.50 -10.47 7.04
CA LEU A 92 -6.70 -11.44 7.77
C LEU A 92 -6.88 -12.86 7.20
N ALA A 93 -8.10 -13.27 6.89
CA ALA A 93 -8.38 -14.59 6.30
C ALA A 93 -7.60 -14.81 4.99
N HIS A 94 -7.53 -13.78 4.15
CA HIS A 94 -6.69 -13.77 2.94
C HIS A 94 -5.20 -13.95 3.26
N ALA A 95 -4.66 -13.18 4.21
CA ALA A 95 -3.25 -13.27 4.60
C ALA A 95 -2.89 -14.65 5.17
N TYR A 96 -3.70 -15.18 6.09
CA TYR A 96 -3.47 -16.51 6.68
C TYR A 96 -3.65 -17.64 5.66
N THR A 97 -4.55 -17.47 4.68
CA THR A 97 -4.68 -18.41 3.57
C THR A 97 -3.43 -18.42 2.71
N ALA A 98 -2.88 -17.25 2.37
CA ALA A 98 -1.62 -17.17 1.63
C ALA A 98 -0.46 -17.83 2.39
N ILE A 99 -0.35 -17.59 3.70
CA ILE A 99 0.69 -18.24 4.54
C ILE A 99 0.50 -19.77 4.56
N ARG A 100 -0.74 -20.25 4.72
CA ARG A 100 -1.04 -21.68 4.69
C ARG A 100 -0.66 -22.30 3.34
N ASP A 101 -1.07 -21.68 2.23
CA ASP A 101 -0.78 -22.14 0.87
C ASP A 101 0.75 -22.19 0.65
N ASP A 102 1.50 -21.19 1.13
CA ASP A 102 2.97 -21.18 1.06
C ASP A 102 3.62 -22.33 1.86
N LEU A 103 3.06 -22.68 3.03
CA LEU A 103 3.56 -23.76 3.88
C LEU A 103 3.21 -25.17 3.37
N LEU A 104 2.02 -25.34 2.78
CA LEU A 104 1.53 -26.65 2.34
C LEU A 104 1.92 -26.96 0.89
N ASP A 105 1.83 -25.96 0.02
CA ASP A 105 1.94 -26.13 -1.43
C ASP A 105 3.24 -25.52 -1.99
N GLY A 106 4.06 -24.88 -1.15
CA GLY A 106 5.32 -24.26 -1.56
C GLY A 106 5.14 -23.02 -2.44
N THR A 107 3.97 -22.35 -2.36
CA THR A 107 3.75 -21.07 -3.04
C THR A 107 4.54 -19.93 -2.38
N ALA A 108 4.50 -18.74 -2.99
CA ALA A 108 5.14 -17.52 -2.47
C ALA A 108 4.17 -16.33 -2.54
N GLY A 109 2.95 -16.52 -2.02
CA GLY A 109 1.88 -15.54 -2.04
C GLY A 109 1.89 -14.58 -0.85
N ALA A 110 2.44 -14.97 0.29
CA ALA A 110 2.55 -14.13 1.48
C ALA A 110 3.89 -13.38 1.54
N PRO A 111 3.93 -12.16 2.10
CA PRO A 111 5.18 -11.49 2.42
C PRO A 111 6.04 -12.30 3.39
N ASP A 112 7.32 -12.49 3.05
CA ASP A 112 8.29 -13.21 3.87
C ASP A 112 9.16 -12.28 4.75
N PHE A 113 10.18 -12.85 5.39
CA PHE A 113 11.12 -12.08 6.22
C PHE A 113 11.98 -11.10 5.41
N GLY A 114 12.26 -11.38 4.14
CA GLY A 114 12.95 -10.46 3.24
C GLY A 114 12.15 -9.16 3.05
N HIS A 115 10.83 -9.29 2.87
CA HIS A 115 9.93 -8.13 2.83
C HIS A 115 9.94 -7.35 4.14
N ALA A 116 9.99 -8.04 5.29
CA ALA A 116 10.08 -7.40 6.59
C ALA A 116 11.38 -6.59 6.74
N VAL A 117 12.53 -7.16 6.35
CA VAL A 117 13.83 -6.47 6.38
C VAL A 117 13.82 -5.24 5.47
N ALA A 118 13.33 -5.36 4.24
CA ALA A 118 13.22 -4.25 3.30
C ALA A 118 12.37 -3.10 3.88
N ARG A 119 11.21 -3.44 4.49
CA ARG A 119 10.34 -2.46 5.14
C ARG A 119 11.04 -1.74 6.30
N HIS A 120 11.76 -2.45 7.15
CA HIS A 120 12.45 -1.83 8.29
C HIS A 120 13.62 -0.95 7.85
N ARG A 121 14.37 -1.33 6.82
CA ARG A 121 15.42 -0.49 6.23
C ARG A 121 14.85 0.81 5.65
N LEU A 122 13.68 0.75 5.01
CA LEU A 122 12.99 1.95 4.53
C LEU A 122 12.60 2.88 5.69
N LEU A 123 12.00 2.34 6.77
CA LEU A 123 11.62 3.12 7.94
C LEU A 123 12.84 3.78 8.60
N ASP A 124 13.92 3.04 8.76
CA ASP A 124 15.17 3.53 9.31
C ASP A 124 15.80 4.63 8.45
N ALA A 125 15.78 4.50 7.12
CA ALA A 125 16.19 5.56 6.19
C ALA A 125 15.33 6.84 6.32
N ILE A 126 14.01 6.69 6.51
CA ILE A 126 13.09 7.83 6.74
C ILE A 126 13.47 8.56 8.04
N VAL A 127 13.71 7.82 9.12
CA VAL A 127 14.10 8.37 10.44
C VAL A 127 15.43 9.12 10.34
N ARG A 128 16.48 8.51 9.75
CA ARG A 128 17.77 9.19 9.56
C ARG A 128 17.67 10.44 8.70
N SER A 129 16.92 10.35 7.61
CA SER A 129 16.72 11.50 6.74
C SER A 129 16.00 12.64 7.47
N ALA A 130 15.09 12.34 8.39
CA ALA A 130 14.37 13.34 9.18
C ALA A 130 15.29 14.01 10.19
N ALA A 131 16.15 13.24 10.86
CA ALA A 131 17.12 13.76 11.83
C ALA A 131 18.19 14.65 11.18
N THR A 132 18.61 14.35 9.96
CA THR A 132 19.73 15.04 9.27
C THR A 132 19.29 16.12 8.30
N GLY A 133 18.03 16.12 7.87
CA GLY A 133 17.55 16.95 6.77
C GLY A 133 18.11 16.52 5.40
N GLN A 134 18.91 15.46 5.32
CA GLN A 134 19.55 15.00 4.09
C GLN A 134 18.79 13.82 3.48
N ARG A 135 18.90 13.68 2.16
CA ARG A 135 18.41 12.50 1.46
C ARG A 135 19.23 11.28 1.90
N THR A 136 18.53 10.22 2.31
CA THR A 136 19.15 8.93 2.65
C THR A 136 18.73 7.90 1.59
N LEU A 137 19.68 7.10 1.14
CA LEU A 137 19.40 5.93 0.29
C LEU A 137 19.09 4.73 1.18
N THR A 138 18.14 3.90 0.76
CA THR A 138 17.90 2.62 1.41
C THR A 138 19.07 1.70 1.02
N GLY A 139 19.92 1.33 1.97
CA GLY A 139 21.05 0.44 1.71
C GLY A 139 20.56 -0.93 1.24
N ASN A 140 21.27 -1.51 0.26
CA ASN A 140 21.02 -2.86 -0.26
C ASN A 140 21.40 -3.93 0.79
#